data_AF-A0A925MZL6-F1
#
_entry.id   AF-A0A925MZL6-F1
#
_cell.length_a   1.000
_cell.length_b   1.000
_cell.length_c   1.000
_cell.angle_alpha   90.00
_cell.angle_beta   90.00
_cell.angle_gamma   90.00
#
_symmetry.space_group_name_H-M   'P 1'
#
loop_
_entity.id
_entity.type
_entity.pdbx_description
1 polymer ?
#
loop_
_entity_poly.entity_id
_entity_poly.type
_entity_poly.pdbx_seq_one_letter_code
_entity_poly.pdbx_strand_id
1 'polypeptide(L)' 'MANPFTDHPAEIGETYGEHFGAASAFGLALVGAGLACMVHAVLPFLFTHTASKSVHRLNRKLTGKRKPELADHWVI' A
#
# COMPACT_ATOMS: atom_id res chain seq x y z
N MET A 1 -20.83 14.02 14.77
CA MET A 1 -20.75 13.33 13.46
C MET A 1 -19.28 13.03 13.24
N ALA A 2 -18.89 11.77 13.08
CA ALA A 2 -17.49 11.41 12.84
C ALA A 2 -17.10 11.84 11.41
N ASN A 3 -15.97 12.53 11.24
CA ASN A 3 -15.42 12.88 9.95
C ASN A 3 -14.36 11.84 9.56
N PRO A 4 -14.67 10.88 8.68
CA PRO A 4 -13.74 9.79 8.35
C PRO A 4 -12.41 10.26 7.73
N PHE A 5 -12.36 11.47 7.17
CA PHE A 5 -11.13 12.05 6.62
C PHE A 5 -10.16 12.54 7.70
N THR A 6 -10.64 12.84 8.90
CA THR A 6 -9.80 13.32 10.00
C THR A 6 -9.71 12.33 11.13
N ASP A 7 -10.79 11.58 11.39
CA ASP A 7 -10.89 10.67 12.52
C ASP A 7 -10.00 9.45 12.30
N HIS A 8 -10.04 8.86 11.10
CA HIS A 8 -9.21 7.69 10.78
C HIS A 8 -7.70 7.98 10.81
N PRO A 9 -7.18 9.04 10.13
CA PRO A 9 -5.77 9.39 10.27
C PRO A 9 -5.38 9.73 11.72
N ALA A 10 -6.25 10.43 12.46
CA ALA A 10 -5.99 10.79 13.85
C ALA A 10 -5.91 9.56 14.78
N GLU A 11 -6.66 8.49 14.52
CA GLU A 11 -6.58 7.22 15.28
C GLU A 11 -5.18 6.58 15.22
N ILE A 12 -4.45 6.80 14.12
CA ILE A 12 -3.10 6.27 13.92
C ILE A 12 -2.01 7.34 14.07
N GLY A 13 -2.39 8.57 14.46
CA GLY A 13 -1.48 9.69 14.71
C GLY A 13 -0.94 10.37 13.45
N GLU A 14 -1.61 10.23 12.30
CA GLU A 14 -1.28 10.89 11.03
C GLU A 14 -2.26 12.04 10.73
N THR A 15 -1.81 13.07 10.03
CA THR A 15 -2.72 14.03 9.39
C THR A 15 -3.32 13.44 8.12
N TYR A 16 -4.47 13.94 7.68
CA TYR A 16 -5.09 13.50 6.42
C TYR A 16 -4.12 13.57 5.22
N GLY A 17 -3.29 14.63 5.14
CA GLY A 17 -2.33 14.80 4.05
C GLY A 17 -1.22 13.74 4.07
N GLU A 18 -0.69 13.41 5.25
CA GLU A 18 0.31 12.36 5.42
C GLU A 18 -0.25 10.99 5.05
N HIS A 19 -1.45 10.69 5.57
CA HIS A 19 -2.14 9.44 5.31
C HIS A 19 -2.49 9.28 3.83
N PHE A 20 -3.12 10.30 3.23
CA PHE A 20 -3.46 10.31 1.80
C PHE A 20 -2.23 10.14 0.91
N GLY A 21 -1.12 10.81 1.23
CA GLY A 21 0.13 10.67 0.48
C GLY A 21 0.71 9.26 0.57
N ALA A 22 0.76 8.69 1.78
CA ALA A 22 1.23 7.33 2.02
C ALA A 22 0.36 6.29 1.32
N ALA A 23 -0.97 6.40 1.45
CA ALA A 23 -1.95 5.55 0.81
C ALA A 23 -1.88 5.60 -0.71
N SER A 24 -1.83 6.83 -1.27
CA SER A 24 -1.71 7.03 -2.71
C SER A 24 -0.42 6.44 -3.27
N ALA A 25 0.73 6.66 -2.62
CA ALA A 25 2.00 6.09 -3.05
C ALA A 25 2.00 4.55 -3.00
N PHE A 26 1.36 3.96 -1.99
CA PHE A 26 1.22 2.52 -1.86
C PHE A 26 0.32 1.94 -2.96
N GLY A 27 -0.84 2.56 -3.19
CA GLY A 27 -1.79 2.19 -4.23
C GLY A 27 -1.19 2.26 -5.64
N LEU A 28 -0.49 3.36 -5.97
CA LEU A 28 0.19 3.50 -7.26
C LEU A 28 1.24 2.41 -7.49
N ALA A 29 1.98 2.01 -6.44
CA ALA A 29 2.93 0.92 -6.52
C ALA A 29 2.26 -0.44 -6.75
N LEU A 30 1.09 -0.69 -6.14
CA LEU A 30 0.28 -1.88 -6.39
C LEU A 30 -0.26 -1.91 -7.83
N VAL A 31 -0.81 -0.80 -8.32
CA VAL A 31 -1.28 -0.67 -9.70
C VAL A 31 -0.14 -0.95 -10.68
N GLY A 32 1.04 -0.35 -10.47
CA GLY A 32 2.21 -0.63 -11.29
C GLY A 32 2.65 -2.09 -11.27
N ALA A 33 2.59 -2.76 -10.11
CA ALA A 33 2.88 -4.19 -10.00
C ALA A 33 1.84 -5.05 -10.74
N GLY A 34 0.55 -4.68 -10.66
CA GLY A 34 -0.54 -5.33 -11.39
C GLY A 34 -0.39 -5.20 -12.90
N LEU A 35 -0.09 -3.99 -13.39
CA LEU A 35 0.20 -3.74 -14.81
C LEU A 35 1.40 -4.54 -15.29
N ALA A 36 2.46 -4.63 -14.49
CA ALA A 36 3.63 -5.46 -14.80
C ALA A 36 3.25 -6.95 -14.92
N CYS A 37 2.39 -7.46 -14.05
CA CYS A 37 1.84 -8.83 -14.17
C CYS A 37 1.03 -9.01 -15.46
N MET A 38 0.17 -8.05 -15.82
CA MET A 38 -0.64 -8.13 -17.03
C MET A 38 0.23 -8.15 -18.29
N VAL A 39 1.26 -7.30 -18.35
CA VAL A 39 2.21 -7.30 -19.47
C VAL A 39 2.99 -8.61 -19.50
N HIS A 40 3.45 -9.12 -18.35
CA HIS A 40 4.14 -10.39 -18.26
C HIS A 40 3.28 -11.57 -18.75
N ALA A 41 1.97 -11.56 -18.47
CA ALA A 41 1.04 -12.59 -18.95
C ALA A 41 0.96 -12.65 -20.49
N VAL A 42 1.15 -11.52 -21.18
CA VAL A 42 1.20 -11.46 -22.64
C VAL A 42 2.62 -11.70 -23.17
N LEU A 43 3.62 -11.18 -22.48
CA LEU A 43 5.04 -11.23 -22.84
C LEU A 43 5.84 -11.82 -21.67
N PRO A 44 5.98 -13.16 -21.58
CA PRO A 44 6.51 -13.85 -20.40
C PRO A 44 7.99 -13.57 -20.12
N PHE A 45 8.70 -12.93 -21.03
CA PHE A 45 10.09 -12.49 -20.85
C PHE A 45 10.21 -11.06 -20.27
N LEU A 46 9.14 -10.26 -20.26
CA LEU A 46 9.12 -8.95 -19.60
C LEU A 46 8.70 -9.06 -18.14
N PHE A 47 9.25 -8.19 -17.28
CA PHE A 47 8.80 -8.00 -15.89
C PHE A 47 8.80 -9.24 -14.98
N THR A 48 9.60 -10.26 -15.29
CA THR A 48 9.67 -11.58 -14.62
C THR A 48 9.75 -11.54 -13.09
N HIS A 49 10.35 -10.50 -12.54
CA HIS A 49 10.46 -10.32 -11.08
C HIS A 49 9.84 -9.00 -10.58
N THR A 50 9.32 -8.14 -11.45
CA THR A 50 8.94 -6.77 -11.09
C THR A 50 7.73 -6.75 -10.17
N ALA A 51 6.71 -7.54 -10.49
CA ALA A 51 5.50 -7.64 -9.68
C ALA A 51 5.83 -8.26 -8.31
N SER A 52 6.49 -9.42 -8.28
CA SER A 52 6.86 -10.11 -7.04
C SER A 52 7.73 -9.23 -6.14
N LYS A 53 8.77 -8.58 -6.67
CA LYS A 53 9.62 -7.66 -5.89
C LYS A 53 8.82 -6.48 -5.32
N SER A 54 7.89 -5.93 -6.09
CA SER A 54 7.05 -4.82 -5.63
C SER A 54 6.10 -5.26 -4.53
N VAL A 55 5.38 -6.38 -4.68
CA VAL A 55 4.52 -6.95 -3.64
C VAL A 55 5.31 -7.27 -2.37
N HIS A 56 6.49 -7.88 -2.47
CA HIS A 56 7.33 -8.18 -1.30
C HIS A 56 7.81 -6.91 -0.59
N ARG A 57 8.17 -5.86 -1.35
CA ARG A 57 8.56 -4.56 -0.79
C ARG A 57 7.39 -3.90 -0.07
N LEU A 58 6.21 -3.92 -0.66
CA LEU A 58 4.99 -3.35 -0.10
C LEU A 58 4.54 -4.12 1.15
N ASN A 59 4.57 -5.45 1.10
CA ASN A 59 4.30 -6.30 2.25
C ASN A 59 5.25 -6.03 3.42
N ARG A 60 6.57 -5.90 3.16
CA ARG A 60 7.53 -5.49 4.21
C ARG A 60 7.22 -4.13 4.82
N LYS A 61 6.73 -3.17 4.02
CA LYS A 61 6.31 -1.85 4.54
C LYS A 61 5.07 -1.96 5.42
N LEU A 62 4.10 -2.77 5.04
CA LEU A 62 2.90 -3.06 5.84
C LEU A 62 3.27 -3.74 7.16
N THR A 63 4.04 -4.83 7.10
CA THR A 63 4.38 -5.62 8.29
C THR A 63 5.40 -4.93 9.19
N GLY A 64 6.32 -4.14 8.64
CA GLY A 64 7.27 -3.34 9.41
C GLY A 64 6.63 -2.15 10.14
N LYS A 65 5.46 -1.69 9.68
CA LYS A 65 4.64 -0.67 10.35
C LYS A 65 3.61 -1.25 11.31
N ARG A 66 3.47 -2.59 11.38
CA ARG A 66 2.44 -3.27 12.16
C ARG A 66 2.75 -3.18 13.66
N LYS A 67 2.19 -2.17 14.34
CA LYS A 67 2.06 -2.23 15.80
C LYS A 67 0.98 -3.28 16.14
N PRO A 68 1.23 -4.23 17.07
CA PRO A 68 0.26 -5.29 17.39
C PRO A 68 -1.11 -4.72 17.82
N GLU A 69 -1.10 -3.59 18.52
CA GLU A 69 -2.30 -2.87 18.98
C GLU A 69 -3.14 -2.22 17.87
N LEU A 70 -2.59 -2.07 16.65
CA LEU A 70 -3.27 -1.45 15.50
C LEU A 70 -3.52 -2.46 14.38
N ALA A 71 -3.34 -3.75 14.64
CA ALA A 71 -3.47 -4.80 13.61
C ALA A 71 -4.86 -4.87 12.97
N ASP A 72 -5.88 -4.38 13.68
CA ASP A 72 -7.29 -4.35 13.26
C ASP A 72 -7.76 -2.94 12.87
N HIS A 73 -6.93 -1.92 13.09
CA HIS A 73 -7.20 -0.53 12.74
C HIS A 73 -6.51 -0.20 11.41
N TRP A 74 -7.33 -0.01 10.38
CA TRP A 74 -7.01 0.29 8.98
C TRP A 74 -5.55 0.68 8.69
N VAL A 75 -4.84 -0.21 8.00
CA VAL A 75 -3.42 -0.07 7.65
C VAL A 75 -3.27 0.40 6.20
N ILE A 76 -2.69 1.59 6.01
CA ILE A 76 -2.51 2.32 4.73
C ILE A 76 -3.82 2.59 3.95
#